data_AF-A0A2N6B5K8-F1
#
_entry.id   AF-A0A2N6B5K8-F1
#
_cell.length_a   1.000
_cell.length_b   1.000
_cell.length_c   1.000
_cell.angle_alpha   90.00
_cell.angle_beta   90.00
_cell.angle_gamma   90.00
#
_symmetry.space_group_name_H-M   'P 1'
#
loop_
_entity.id
_entity.type
_entity.pdbx_description
1 polymer ?
#
loop_
_entity_poly.entity_id
_entity_poly.type
_entity_poly.pdbx_seq_one_letter_code
_entity_poly.pdbx_strand_id
1 'polypeptide(L)'
;MKHLKALNQKADRVKKAVEEEKMDEVRAMQTIVAGCASTLDPGWEVDPFGGVAALCQPMEADLYGCSDPCWWPAQVPDTINSYPDWNAKADNAAKDWRALGTVFPDDSDV
;
A
#
# COMPACT_ATOMS: atom_id res chain seq x y z
N MET A 1 -6.41 17.81 -30.31
CA MET A 1 -7.59 18.57 -29.81
C MET A 1 -8.06 19.62 -30.84
N LYS A 2 -8.56 19.23 -32.02
CA LYS A 2 -9.02 20.22 -33.03
C LYS A 2 -10.46 20.71 -32.81
N HIS A 3 -11.23 20.03 -31.97
CA HIS A 3 -12.67 20.26 -31.80
C HIS A 3 -13.11 20.46 -30.34
N LEU A 4 -12.16 20.54 -29.40
CA LEU A 4 -12.45 20.76 -27.97
C LEU A 4 -11.94 22.15 -27.57
N LYS A 5 -12.82 22.96 -26.99
CA LYS A 5 -12.49 24.28 -26.45
C LYS A 5 -12.38 24.20 -24.93
N ALA A 6 -11.39 24.86 -24.35
CA ALA A 6 -11.27 24.97 -22.91
C ALA A 6 -12.52 25.65 -22.33
N LEU A 7 -13.09 25.06 -21.28
CA LEU A 7 -14.29 25.58 -20.61
C LEU A 7 -13.97 26.57 -19.49
N ASN A 8 -12.74 26.52 -18.95
CA ASN A 8 -12.31 27.34 -17.82
C ASN A 8 -10.81 27.65 -17.91
N GLN A 9 -10.36 28.57 -17.03
CA GLN A 9 -8.96 29.00 -16.98
C GLN A 9 -7.99 27.85 -16.68
N LYS A 10 -8.40 26.81 -15.93
CA LYS A 10 -7.57 25.63 -15.66
C LYS A 10 -7.33 24.82 -16.93
N ALA A 11 -8.37 24.59 -17.72
CA ALA A 11 -8.28 23.88 -19.00
C ALA A 11 -7.42 24.64 -20.02
N ASP A 12 -7.48 25.98 -20.06
CA ASP A 12 -6.60 26.79 -20.90
C ASP A 12 -5.13 26.66 -20.47
N ARG A 13 -4.85 26.64 -19.16
CA ARG A 13 -3.48 26.41 -18.65
C ARG A 13 -2.95 25.03 -18.99
N VAL A 14 -3.78 23.99 -18.95
CA VAL A 14 -3.40 22.63 -19.38
C VAL A 14 -3.08 22.61 -20.86
N LYS A 15 -3.91 23.22 -21.71
CA LYS A 15 -3.66 23.31 -23.15
C LYS A 15 -2.33 24.03 -23.43
N LYS A 16 -2.08 25.16 -22.75
CA LYS A 16 -0.83 25.90 -22.86
C LYS A 16 0.38 25.07 -22.41
N ALA A 17 0.26 24.31 -21.32
CA ALA A 17 1.33 23.43 -20.85
C ALA A 17 1.65 22.31 -21.86
N VAL A 18 0.64 21.75 -22.54
CA VAL A 18 0.85 20.79 -23.64
C VAL A 18 1.59 21.44 -24.82
N GLU A 19 1.15 22.63 -25.24
CA GLU A 19 1.75 23.35 -26.38
C GLU A 19 3.19 23.80 -26.10
N GLU A 20 3.51 24.13 -24.86
CA GLU A 20 4.85 24.54 -24.43
C GLU A 20 5.76 23.36 -24.04
N GLU A 21 5.31 22.11 -24.18
CA GLU A 21 6.02 20.90 -23.69
C GLU A 21 6.40 21.00 -22.20
N LYS A 22 5.61 21.74 -21.41
CA LYS A 22 5.76 21.95 -19.96
C LYS A 22 4.70 21.23 -19.15
N MET A 23 3.99 20.27 -19.76
CA MET A 23 3.16 19.38 -18.96
C MET A 23 4.10 18.49 -18.17
N ASP A 24 4.06 18.61 -16.84
CA ASP A 24 4.64 17.59 -15.98
C ASP A 24 4.05 16.25 -16.38
N GLU A 25 4.93 15.32 -16.74
CA GLU A 25 4.54 13.97 -17.10
C GLU A 25 3.81 13.37 -15.90
N VAL A 26 2.53 13.01 -16.07
CA VAL A 26 1.83 12.17 -15.09
C VAL A 26 2.52 10.81 -15.18
N ARG A 27 3.58 10.66 -14.40
CA ARG A 27 4.14 9.34 -14.14
C ARG A 27 3.06 8.61 -13.36
N ALA A 28 2.73 7.39 -13.79
CA ALA A 28 2.07 6.48 -12.88
C ALA A 28 2.88 6.48 -11.57
N MET A 29 2.23 6.26 -10.42
CA MET A 29 2.91 5.96 -9.16
C MET A 29 3.70 4.64 -9.26
N GLN A 30 4.57 4.49 -10.27
CA GLN A 30 5.57 3.44 -10.41
C GLN A 30 6.64 3.54 -9.32
N THR A 31 6.52 4.50 -8.39
CA THR A 31 7.20 4.45 -7.10
C THR A 31 6.73 3.28 -6.24
N ILE A 32 5.53 2.71 -6.50
CA ILE A 32 5.09 1.49 -5.82
C ILE A 32 5.74 0.29 -6.51
N VAL A 33 6.64 -0.36 -5.78
CA VAL A 33 7.43 -1.51 -6.23
C VAL A 33 6.51 -2.71 -6.40
N ALA A 34 6.67 -3.45 -7.49
CA ALA A 34 5.92 -4.69 -7.70
C ALA A 34 6.14 -5.64 -6.51
N GLY A 35 5.04 -6.06 -5.86
CA GLY A 35 5.05 -6.85 -4.63
C GLY A 35 4.65 -6.07 -3.37
N CYS A 36 4.67 -4.73 -3.41
CA CYS A 36 4.25 -3.88 -2.28
C CYS A 36 2.79 -3.40 -2.41
N ALA A 37 2.22 -2.96 -1.30
CA ALA A 37 0.88 -2.38 -1.26
C ALA A 37 0.84 -1.00 -1.93
N SER A 38 -0.26 -0.72 -2.63
CA SER A 38 -0.57 0.60 -3.22
C SER A 38 -1.66 1.37 -2.49
N THR A 39 -2.36 0.72 -1.55
CA THR A 39 -3.33 1.32 -0.64
C THR A 39 -2.57 1.85 0.58
N LEU A 40 -2.53 3.17 0.79
CA LEU A 40 -1.62 3.80 1.75
C LEU A 40 -2.39 4.43 2.94
N ASP A 41 -2.88 3.58 3.85
CA ASP A 41 -3.66 3.97 5.04
C ASP A 41 -3.08 3.43 6.38
N PRO A 42 -1.88 3.83 6.84
CA PRO A 42 -0.88 4.67 6.20
C PRO A 42 0.07 3.89 5.26
N GLY A 43 -0.19 2.62 4.97
CA GLY A 43 0.63 1.78 4.09
C GLY A 43 1.30 0.63 4.85
N TRP A 44 1.94 -0.28 4.11
CA TRP A 44 2.65 -1.43 4.70
C TRP A 44 4.16 -1.34 4.52
N GLU A 45 4.64 -1.25 3.28
CA GLU A 45 6.08 -1.12 3.00
C GLU A 45 6.55 0.34 2.94
N VAL A 46 5.70 1.24 2.45
CA VAL A 46 5.98 2.67 2.30
C VAL A 46 4.73 3.47 2.66
N ASP A 47 4.94 4.69 3.15
CA ASP A 47 3.88 5.62 3.47
C ASP A 47 3.46 6.51 2.27
N PRO A 48 2.35 7.29 2.34
CA PRO A 48 1.92 8.21 1.28
C PRO A 48 2.95 9.26 0.89
N PHE A 49 3.94 9.50 1.76
CA PHE A 49 5.00 10.49 1.54
C PHE A 49 6.23 9.86 0.87
N GLY A 50 6.19 8.56 0.55
CA GLY A 50 7.28 7.81 -0.06
C GLY A 50 8.40 7.45 0.91
N GLY A 51 8.14 7.53 2.22
CA GLY A 51 9.04 7.15 3.29
C GLY A 51 8.49 5.98 4.12
N VAL A 52 8.94 5.90 5.37
CA VAL A 52 8.46 4.93 6.37
C VAL A 52 8.06 5.59 7.69
N ALA A 53 8.16 6.91 7.76
CA ALA A 53 8.04 7.66 9.01
C ALA A 53 6.58 7.80 9.47
N ALA A 54 5.63 7.77 8.53
CA ALA A 54 4.20 7.80 8.82
C ALA A 54 3.58 6.41 8.95
N LEU A 55 4.35 5.33 8.71
CA LEU A 55 3.95 3.98 9.10
C LEU A 55 3.91 3.86 10.63
N CYS A 56 3.21 2.87 11.15
CA CYS A 56 3.18 2.64 12.60
C CYS A 56 4.56 2.28 13.15
N GLN A 57 4.85 2.84 14.33
CA GLN A 57 6.15 2.74 14.99
C GLN A 57 5.98 2.13 16.40
N PRO A 58 6.46 0.90 16.65
CA PRO A 58 6.99 -0.04 15.67
C PRO A 58 5.87 -0.64 14.80
N MET A 59 6.23 -1.36 13.73
CA MET A 59 5.25 -1.95 12.80
C MET A 59 4.27 -2.90 13.51
N GLU A 60 4.72 -3.61 14.54
CA GLU A 60 3.89 -4.52 15.34
C GLU A 60 2.69 -3.82 16.00
N ALA A 61 2.72 -2.49 16.16
CA ALA A 61 1.59 -1.73 16.69
C ALA A 61 0.39 -1.65 15.72
N ASP A 62 0.62 -1.87 14.43
CA ASP A 62 -0.42 -1.89 13.38
C ASP A 62 -0.73 -3.27 12.84
N LEU A 63 0.12 -4.24 13.15
CA LEU A 63 0.06 -5.59 12.59
C LEU A 63 -1.34 -6.22 12.68
N TYR A 64 -1.99 -6.16 13.85
CA TYR A 64 -3.35 -6.69 14.02
C TYR A 64 -4.44 -5.72 13.52
N GLY A 65 -4.16 -4.42 13.50
CA GLY A 65 -5.00 -3.46 12.80
C GLY A 65 -5.07 -3.72 11.28
N CYS A 66 -4.01 -4.28 10.70
CA CYS A 66 -3.99 -4.75 9.33
C CYS A 66 -4.56 -6.18 9.16
N SER A 67 -4.18 -7.11 10.03
CA SER A 67 -4.54 -8.54 9.91
C SER A 67 -6.02 -8.79 10.17
N ASP A 68 -6.59 -8.21 11.24
CA ASP A 68 -7.97 -8.46 11.68
C ASP A 68 -9.03 -8.06 10.64
N PRO A 69 -8.91 -6.93 9.93
CA PRO A 69 -9.87 -6.55 8.89
C PRO A 69 -9.43 -6.87 7.46
N CYS A 70 -8.36 -7.67 7.25
CA CYS A 70 -7.79 -7.94 5.92
C CYS A 70 -7.37 -6.66 5.16
N TRP A 71 -6.64 -5.74 5.78
CA TRP A 71 -6.37 -4.44 5.14
C TRP A 71 -5.36 -4.55 3.99
N TRP A 72 -4.27 -5.29 4.17
CA TRP A 72 -3.28 -5.61 3.14
C TRP A 72 -3.10 -7.14 2.97
N PRO A 73 -4.12 -7.86 2.46
CA PRO A 73 -4.16 -9.33 2.49
C PRO A 73 -3.12 -10.01 1.57
N ALA A 74 -2.52 -9.26 0.64
CA ALA A 74 -1.42 -9.77 -0.19
C ALA A 74 -0.08 -9.76 0.55
N GLN A 75 0.05 -8.97 1.61
CA GLN A 75 1.27 -8.78 2.40
C GLN A 75 1.16 -9.39 3.81
N VAL A 76 -0.02 -9.24 4.44
CA VAL A 76 -0.28 -9.61 5.82
C VAL A 76 -1.40 -10.66 5.85
N PRO A 77 -1.16 -11.82 6.46
CA PRO A 77 -2.20 -12.85 6.60
C PRO A 77 -3.43 -12.30 7.32
N ASP A 78 -4.61 -12.56 6.77
CA ASP A 78 -5.85 -12.09 7.33
C ASP A 78 -6.48 -13.05 8.34
N THR A 79 -6.84 -12.56 9.53
CA THR A 79 -7.49 -13.36 10.58
C THR A 79 -9.02 -13.32 10.51
N ILE A 80 -9.62 -12.47 9.66
CA ILE A 80 -11.09 -12.47 9.48
C ILE A 80 -11.60 -13.71 8.74
N ASN A 81 -10.79 -14.29 7.84
CA ASN A 81 -11.27 -15.30 6.90
C ASN A 81 -10.23 -16.38 6.59
N SER A 82 -9.12 -16.05 5.93
CA SER A 82 -8.21 -17.06 5.36
C SER A 82 -7.32 -17.73 6.41
N TYR A 83 -6.85 -16.95 7.39
CA TYR A 83 -5.89 -17.40 8.41
C TYR A 83 -6.35 -17.01 9.83
N PRO A 84 -7.52 -17.50 10.29
CA PRO A 84 -8.13 -17.06 11.55
C PRO A 84 -7.28 -17.30 12.79
N ASP A 85 -6.41 -18.30 12.77
CA ASP A 85 -5.52 -18.65 13.89
C ASP A 85 -4.08 -18.16 13.70
N TRP A 86 -3.81 -17.26 12.73
CA TRP A 86 -2.44 -16.85 12.39
C TRP A 86 -1.66 -16.28 13.59
N ASN A 87 -2.32 -15.51 14.45
CA ASN A 87 -1.72 -14.91 15.65
C ASN A 87 -1.98 -15.71 16.95
N ALA A 88 -2.49 -16.94 16.89
CA ALA A 88 -2.94 -17.69 18.08
C ALA A 88 -1.82 -17.99 19.12
N LYS A 89 -0.55 -17.84 18.76
CA LYS A 89 0.61 -17.97 19.67
C LYS A 89 1.31 -16.64 19.95
N ALA A 90 0.70 -15.53 19.52
CA ALA A 90 1.33 -14.22 19.44
C ALA A 90 0.43 -13.08 19.92
N ASP A 91 -0.55 -13.32 20.80
CA ASP A 91 -1.51 -12.29 21.30
C ASP A 91 -0.87 -10.93 21.63
N ASN A 92 0.39 -10.93 22.09
CA ASN A 92 1.20 -9.73 22.27
C ASN A 92 2.28 -9.60 21.19
N ALA A 93 1.94 -8.97 20.06
CA ALA A 93 2.88 -8.74 18.95
C ALA A 93 4.18 -8.04 19.39
N ALA A 94 4.12 -7.14 20.39
CA ALA A 94 5.32 -6.44 20.88
C ALA A 94 6.36 -7.37 21.54
N LYS A 95 5.97 -8.59 21.94
CA LYS A 95 6.86 -9.58 22.56
C LYS A 95 7.00 -10.85 21.72
N ASP A 96 5.91 -11.30 21.15
CA ASP A 96 5.75 -12.65 20.61
C ASP A 96 5.72 -12.66 19.06
N TRP A 97 6.11 -11.56 18.41
CA TRP A 97 6.13 -11.44 16.94
C TRP A 97 6.88 -12.58 16.22
N ARG A 98 7.84 -13.22 16.88
CA ARG A 98 8.59 -14.36 16.32
C ARG A 98 7.74 -15.61 16.12
N ALA A 99 6.59 -15.72 16.78
CA ALA A 99 5.67 -16.84 16.61
C ALA A 99 4.77 -16.70 15.37
N LEU A 100 4.80 -15.54 14.70
CA LEU A 100 4.06 -15.29 13.46
C LEU A 100 4.81 -15.92 12.27
N GLY A 101 4.16 -16.88 11.60
CA GLY A 101 4.72 -17.59 10.46
C GLY A 101 4.36 -16.95 9.11
N THR A 102 5.07 -17.34 8.06
CA THR A 102 4.64 -17.11 6.66
C THR A 102 3.53 -18.08 6.28
N VAL A 103 2.67 -17.68 5.34
CA VAL A 103 1.50 -18.48 4.94
C VAL A 103 1.58 -19.05 3.53
N PHE A 104 2.58 -18.65 2.74
CA PHE A 104 2.86 -19.31 1.48
C PHE A 104 3.45 -20.70 1.79
N PRO A 105 2.90 -21.79 1.25
CA PRO A 105 3.38 -23.14 1.53
C PRO A 105 4.81 -23.31 1.03
N ASP A 106 5.63 -24.01 1.81
CA ASP A 106 6.98 -24.39 1.38
C ASP A 106 6.87 -25.53 0.36
N ASP A 107 7.85 -25.66 -0.54
CA ASP A 107 7.93 -26.79 -1.48
C ASP A 107 7.99 -28.15 -0.74
N SER A 108 8.40 -28.14 0.53
CA SER A 108 8.39 -29.32 1.42
C SER A 108 7.04 -29.65 2.06
N ASP A 109 6.03 -28.80 1.92
CA ASP A 109 4.67 -28.99 2.45
C ASP A 109 3.73 -29.72 1.46
N VAL A 110 4.21 -30.09 0.26
CA VAL A 110 3.44 -30.73 -0.84
C VAL A 110 3.88 -32.16 -1.12
#